data_AF-A0A2V3IUV9-F1
#
_entry.id   AF-A0A2V3IUV9-F1
#
_cell.length_a   1.000
_cell.length_b   1.000
_cell.length_c   1.000
_cell.angle_alpha   90.00
_cell.angle_beta   90.00
_cell.angle_gamma   90.00
#
_symmetry.space_group_name_H-M   'P 1'
#
loop_
_entity.id
_entity.type
_entity.pdbx_description
1 polymer ?
#
loop_
_entity_poly.entity_id
_entity_poly.type
_entity_poly.pdbx_seq_one_letter_code
_entity_poly.pdbx_strand_id
1 'polypeptide(L)'
;MVLASRLRSRHERKRSQQIHALASLPQPSDAPREIQAATIATIEELPTEVVLERARLVSEAPARMPYIGIYGKYNKRWYVDIVTLPDNAIRCLVSAAFELIGAAHRLALDMTVPDFDQLFAFLSEFDHFIRVIFDSEEKVLYPEMEHALKKRADYSTFALHPSSRAATRAHVHALLNQLTDEELRHTPSVTAIRLLQQTMDSLSTQLLDYFNVKECTLPRVFFRSFRGCKEKNRMETRLIRYFEDANNEYYYSALLTLPLNNEQVRLDFEERHFARQNKRESYRHAVNAVQGTLLAIPRRFEQAARSYEQRFSVKTFVEKYGTDRDQHATTQLVDEKGASPPRAPIASSAAAS
;
A
#
# COMPACT_ATOMS: atom_id res chain seq x y z
N MET A 1 2.10 33.08 -33.72
CA MET A 1 3.29 32.42 -33.12
C MET A 1 3.52 32.73 -31.62
N VAL A 2 3.04 33.84 -31.06
CA VAL A 2 3.32 34.24 -29.65
C VAL A 2 2.54 33.43 -28.58
N LEU A 3 1.39 32.85 -28.94
CA LEU A 3 0.58 32.03 -28.01
C LEU A 3 1.18 30.64 -27.75
N ALA A 4 1.86 30.05 -28.75
CA ALA A 4 2.49 28.73 -28.63
C ALA A 4 3.74 28.75 -27.72
N SER A 5 4.49 29.87 -27.68
CA SER A 5 5.63 30.02 -26.78
C SER A 5 5.22 30.23 -25.33
N ARG A 6 4.12 30.95 -25.07
CA ARG A 6 3.57 31.13 -23.71
C ARG A 6 3.00 29.84 -23.12
N LEU A 7 2.42 28.95 -23.95
CA LEU A 7 1.95 27.64 -23.51
C LEU A 7 3.10 26.67 -23.20
N ARG A 8 4.18 26.68 -24.01
CA ARG A 8 5.40 25.89 -23.71
C ARG A 8 6.07 26.34 -22.42
N SER A 9 6.21 27.64 -22.19
CA SER A 9 6.79 28.20 -20.96
C SER A 9 5.99 27.87 -19.70
N ARG A 10 4.64 27.83 -19.78
CA ARG A 10 3.80 27.39 -18.65
C ARG A 10 3.92 25.89 -18.38
N HIS A 11 4.05 25.04 -19.39
CA HIS A 11 4.29 23.62 -19.19
C HIS A 11 5.69 23.34 -18.65
N GLU A 12 6.72 24.05 -19.12
CA GLU A 12 8.07 23.95 -18.58
C GLU A 12 8.13 24.39 -17.12
N ARG A 13 7.47 25.49 -16.74
CA ARG A 13 7.42 25.94 -15.33
C ARG A 13 6.68 24.95 -14.42
N LYS A 14 5.56 24.36 -14.86
CA LYS A 14 4.88 23.30 -14.09
C LYS A 14 5.76 22.04 -13.96
N ARG A 15 6.50 21.70 -15.02
CA ARG A 15 7.45 20.57 -15.02
C ARG A 15 8.63 20.83 -14.08
N SER A 16 9.19 22.04 -14.08
CA SER A 16 10.25 22.46 -13.16
C SER A 16 9.80 22.52 -11.69
N GLN A 17 8.55 22.90 -11.43
CA GLN A 17 7.98 22.88 -10.07
C GLN A 17 7.74 21.44 -9.56
N GLN A 18 7.29 20.52 -10.43
CA GLN A 18 7.25 19.09 -10.11
C GLN A 18 8.64 18.48 -9.91
N ILE A 19 9.65 18.93 -10.68
CA ILE A 19 11.05 18.50 -10.52
C ILE A 19 11.60 18.94 -9.15
N HIS A 20 11.28 20.15 -8.69
CA HIS A 20 11.70 20.62 -7.36
C HIS A 20 11.02 19.86 -6.22
N ALA A 21 9.75 19.45 -6.36
CA ALA A 21 9.04 18.68 -5.35
C ALA A 21 9.57 17.24 -5.18
N LEU A 22 10.12 16.65 -6.25
CA LEU A 22 10.75 15.32 -6.21
C LEU A 22 12.20 15.36 -5.73
N ALA A 23 12.94 16.45 -6.02
CA ALA A 23 14.28 16.67 -5.50
C ALA A 23 14.30 17.07 -4.00
N SER A 24 13.15 17.43 -3.43
CA SER A 24 12.97 17.74 -2.00
C SER A 24 12.51 16.54 -1.17
N LEU A 25 12.36 15.36 -1.77
CA LEU A 25 12.22 14.15 -0.96
C LEU A 25 13.54 13.93 -0.22
N PRO A 26 13.52 13.72 1.11
CA PRO A 26 14.74 13.51 1.87
C PRO A 26 15.54 12.40 1.20
N GLN A 27 16.81 12.70 0.86
CA GLN A 27 17.72 11.66 0.44
C GLN A 27 17.74 10.59 1.53
N PRO A 28 17.87 9.29 1.17
CA PRO A 28 17.70 8.19 2.10
C PRO A 28 18.67 8.15 3.29
N SER A 29 19.62 9.10 3.39
CA SER A 29 20.47 9.28 4.57
C SER A 29 19.78 9.96 5.74
N ASP A 30 18.71 10.75 5.53
CA ASP A 30 18.24 11.70 6.55
C ASP A 30 16.99 11.23 7.31
N ALA A 31 16.27 10.22 6.80
CA ALA A 31 15.15 9.63 7.53
C ALA A 31 15.65 8.67 8.63
N PRO A 32 15.12 8.75 9.87
CA PRO A 32 15.52 7.85 10.94
C PRO A 32 15.36 6.39 10.50
N ARG A 33 16.41 5.59 10.69
CA ARG A 33 16.42 4.18 10.29
C ARG A 33 15.48 3.32 11.12
N GLU A 34 15.07 3.82 12.27
CA GLU A 34 14.25 3.11 13.25
C GLU A 34 12.91 3.83 13.43
N ILE A 35 11.85 3.05 13.69
CA ILE A 35 10.51 3.55 13.99
C ILE A 35 10.47 3.90 15.47
N GLN A 36 10.23 5.16 15.78
CA GLN A 36 10.35 5.68 17.15
C GLN A 36 9.24 5.15 18.05
N ALA A 37 8.03 4.93 17.52
CA ALA A 37 6.91 4.33 18.26
C ALA A 37 7.26 3.03 19.01
N ALA A 38 8.22 2.24 18.50
CA ALA A 38 8.66 1.01 19.17
C ALA A 38 9.62 1.26 20.34
N THR A 39 10.05 2.49 20.61
CA THR A 39 11.05 2.81 21.65
C THR A 39 10.47 3.53 22.86
N ILE A 40 9.22 3.99 22.78
CA ILE A 40 8.58 4.82 23.80
C ILE A 40 8.10 3.95 24.97
N ALA A 41 8.87 3.99 26.07
CA ALA A 41 8.62 3.41 27.39
C ALA A 41 8.61 1.87 27.53
N THR A 42 9.25 1.40 28.61
CA THR A 42 9.10 0.04 29.12
C THR A 42 7.76 -0.10 29.84
N ILE A 43 7.09 -1.23 29.67
CA ILE A 43 5.73 -1.51 30.21
C ILE A 43 5.61 -1.17 31.71
N GLU A 44 6.71 -1.35 32.45
CA GLU A 44 6.81 -1.14 33.89
C GLU A 44 6.61 0.32 34.32
N GLU A 45 6.77 1.28 33.41
CA GLU A 45 6.68 2.71 33.69
C GLU A 45 5.30 3.31 33.30
N LEU A 46 4.41 2.52 32.71
CA LEU A 46 3.15 3.00 32.15
C LEU A 46 1.95 2.76 33.10
N PRO A 47 1.01 3.70 33.23
CA PRO A 47 -0.22 3.47 33.98
C PRO A 47 -1.08 2.36 33.33
N THR A 48 -1.78 1.58 34.16
CA THR A 48 -2.56 0.40 33.75
C THR A 48 -3.56 0.67 32.63
N GLU A 49 -4.27 1.80 32.68
CA GLU A 49 -5.24 2.20 31.66
C GLU A 49 -4.59 2.38 30.29
N VAL A 50 -3.38 2.91 30.27
CA VAL A 50 -2.64 3.17 29.02
C VAL A 50 -2.05 1.87 28.46
N VAL A 51 -1.76 0.89 29.32
CA VAL A 51 -1.37 -0.47 28.89
C VAL A 51 -2.57 -1.22 28.30
N LEU A 52 -3.76 -1.08 28.91
CA LEU A 52 -5.01 -1.68 28.44
C LEU A 52 -5.38 -1.22 27.03
N GLU A 53 -5.31 0.08 26.77
CA GLU A 53 -5.66 0.62 25.44
C GLU A 53 -4.66 0.18 24.36
N ARG A 54 -3.37 0.06 24.69
CA ARG A 54 -2.35 -0.51 23.80
C ARG A 54 -2.61 -1.98 23.49
N ALA A 55 -2.90 -2.78 24.52
CA ALA A 55 -3.24 -4.20 24.35
C ALA A 55 -4.52 -4.38 23.52
N ARG A 56 -5.50 -3.48 23.68
CA ARG A 56 -6.72 -3.47 22.86
C ARG A 56 -6.40 -3.26 21.38
N LEU A 57 -5.63 -2.22 21.03
CA LEU A 57 -5.26 -1.96 19.62
C LEU A 57 -4.45 -3.10 19.00
N VAL A 58 -3.56 -3.74 19.77
CA VAL A 58 -2.83 -4.93 19.34
C VAL A 58 -3.78 -6.12 19.10
N SER A 59 -4.84 -6.22 19.89
CA SER A 59 -5.84 -7.29 19.78
C SER A 59 -6.89 -7.03 18.71
N GLU A 60 -7.09 -5.78 18.30
CA GLU A 60 -7.97 -5.42 17.20
C GLU A 60 -7.37 -5.95 15.89
N ALA A 61 -8.12 -6.82 15.21
CA ALA A 61 -7.67 -7.39 13.95
C ALA A 61 -7.47 -6.26 12.92
N PRO A 62 -6.29 -6.18 12.26
CA PRO A 62 -6.09 -5.20 11.22
C PRO A 62 -7.03 -5.44 10.04
N ALA A 63 -7.22 -4.42 9.20
CA ALA A 63 -7.99 -4.52 7.97
C ALA A 63 -7.56 -5.75 7.15
N ARG A 64 -8.54 -6.51 6.65
CA ARG A 64 -8.28 -7.74 5.90
C ARG A 64 -7.80 -7.38 4.50
N MET A 65 -6.52 -7.61 4.23
CA MET A 65 -5.96 -7.48 2.88
C MET A 65 -6.80 -8.31 1.90
N PRO A 66 -7.30 -7.73 0.80
CA PRO A 66 -8.02 -8.49 -0.21
C PRO A 66 -7.11 -9.55 -0.83
N TYR A 67 -7.69 -10.56 -1.48
CA TYR A 67 -6.89 -11.53 -2.22
C TYR A 67 -6.18 -10.84 -3.39
N ILE A 68 -4.85 -10.71 -3.29
CA ILE A 68 -4.01 -10.11 -4.32
C ILE A 68 -3.31 -11.24 -5.08
N GLY A 69 -3.92 -11.67 -6.19
CA GLY A 69 -3.33 -12.63 -7.12
C GLY A 69 -2.43 -11.94 -8.14
N ILE A 70 -1.20 -12.43 -8.33
CA ILE A 70 -0.33 -12.03 -9.44
C ILE A 70 -0.85 -12.68 -10.73
N TYR A 71 -1.21 -11.87 -11.72
CA TYR A 71 -1.78 -12.36 -12.96
C TYR A 71 -0.69 -12.64 -14.01
N GLY A 72 -0.70 -13.86 -14.55
CA GLY A 72 0.21 -14.27 -15.62
C GLY A 72 1.65 -14.53 -15.13
N LYS A 73 2.44 -15.19 -15.97
CA LYS A 73 3.88 -15.37 -15.77
C LYS A 73 4.60 -14.50 -16.80
N TYR A 74 5.43 -13.57 -16.32
CA TYR A 74 6.23 -12.72 -17.20
C TYR A 74 7.09 -13.57 -18.16
N ASN A 75 7.30 -13.07 -19.38
CA ASN A 75 8.07 -13.71 -20.44
C ASN A 75 7.43 -15.00 -21.00
N LYS A 76 6.16 -15.29 -20.70
CA LYS A 76 5.41 -16.38 -21.35
C LYS A 76 4.60 -15.90 -22.54
N ARG A 77 3.93 -14.74 -22.40
CA ARG A 77 3.07 -14.17 -23.44
C ARG A 77 3.20 -12.66 -23.41
N TRP A 78 3.96 -12.11 -24.36
CA TRP A 78 4.29 -10.67 -24.38
C TRP A 78 3.07 -9.74 -24.32
N TYR A 79 1.97 -10.11 -24.99
CA TYR A 79 0.75 -9.33 -25.04
C TYR A 79 -0.06 -9.38 -23.74
N VAL A 80 0.27 -10.33 -22.86
CA VAL A 80 -0.19 -10.37 -21.47
C VAL A 80 0.74 -9.48 -20.64
N ASP A 81 2.05 -9.65 -20.79
CA ASP A 81 3.08 -8.96 -20.01
C ASP A 81 2.96 -7.42 -20.07
N ILE A 82 2.64 -6.84 -21.24
CA ILE A 82 2.46 -5.38 -21.42
C ILE A 82 1.34 -4.83 -20.52
N VAL A 83 0.32 -5.63 -20.26
CA VAL A 83 -0.84 -5.23 -19.44
C VAL A 83 -0.58 -5.57 -17.97
N THR A 84 -0.09 -6.78 -17.71
CA THR A 84 -0.09 -7.35 -16.37
C THR A 84 1.14 -6.98 -15.57
N LEU A 85 2.28 -6.64 -16.20
CA LEU A 85 3.46 -6.22 -15.46
C LEU A 85 3.22 -4.93 -14.65
N PRO A 86 2.67 -3.85 -15.23
CA PRO A 86 2.27 -2.66 -14.46
C PRO A 86 1.26 -2.96 -13.35
N ASP A 87 0.21 -3.74 -13.67
CA ASP A 87 -0.87 -4.04 -12.72
C ASP A 87 -0.34 -4.88 -11.55
N ASN A 88 0.54 -5.85 -11.82
CA ASN A 88 1.21 -6.65 -10.79
C ASN A 88 2.19 -5.83 -9.94
N ALA A 89 2.85 -4.81 -10.52
CA ALA A 89 3.70 -3.90 -9.75
C ALA A 89 2.87 -3.07 -8.75
N ILE A 90 1.71 -2.56 -9.18
CA ILE A 90 0.77 -1.88 -8.26
C ILE A 90 0.27 -2.86 -7.19
N ARG A 91 -0.08 -4.10 -7.55
CA ARG A 91 -0.50 -5.13 -6.59
C ARG A 91 0.54 -5.37 -5.49
N CYS A 92 1.83 -5.45 -5.84
CA CYS A 92 2.90 -5.56 -4.85
C CYS A 92 2.93 -4.37 -3.88
N LEU A 93 2.74 -3.14 -4.39
CA LEU A 93 2.70 -1.94 -3.55
C LEU A 93 1.41 -1.83 -2.73
N VAL A 94 0.27 -2.31 -3.24
CA VAL A 94 -0.97 -2.42 -2.48
C VAL A 94 -0.76 -3.35 -1.29
N SER A 95 -0.15 -4.53 -1.48
CA SER A 95 0.20 -5.43 -0.37
C SER A 95 1.11 -4.74 0.65
N ALA A 96 2.15 -4.05 0.19
CA ALA A 96 3.07 -3.33 1.07
C ALA A 96 2.38 -2.17 1.83
N ALA A 97 1.41 -1.49 1.21
CA ALA A 97 0.60 -0.46 1.86
C ALA A 97 -0.29 -1.05 2.96
N PHE A 98 -0.91 -2.21 2.72
CA PHE A 98 -1.68 -2.92 3.75
C PHE A 98 -0.81 -3.35 4.93
N GLU A 99 0.38 -3.89 4.67
CA GLU A 99 1.35 -4.24 5.71
C GLU A 99 1.74 -3.01 6.53
N LEU A 100 2.09 -1.91 5.87
CA LEU A 100 2.48 -0.65 6.49
C LEU A 100 1.36 -0.07 7.37
N ILE A 101 0.16 0.09 6.82
CA ILE A 101 -1.00 0.65 7.54
C ILE A 101 -1.42 -0.27 8.68
N GLY A 102 -1.37 -1.60 8.47
CA GLY A 102 -1.65 -2.58 9.52
C GLY A 102 -0.65 -2.50 10.68
N ALA A 103 0.64 -2.34 10.39
CA ALA A 103 1.67 -2.13 11.40
C ALA A 103 1.52 -0.76 12.11
N ALA A 104 1.24 0.30 11.36
CA ALA A 104 0.97 1.63 11.91
C ALA A 104 -0.24 1.64 12.85
N HIS A 105 -1.27 0.85 12.57
CA HIS A 105 -2.44 0.71 13.45
C HIS A 105 -2.07 0.19 14.85
N ARG A 106 -1.20 -0.83 14.90
CA ARG A 106 -0.74 -1.41 16.16
C ARG A 106 0.18 -0.47 16.94
N LEU A 107 0.85 0.44 16.25
CA LEU A 107 1.74 1.45 16.81
C LEU A 107 1.05 2.79 17.09
N ALA A 108 -0.23 2.95 16.72
CA ALA A 108 -0.85 4.25 16.52
C ALA A 108 -0.79 5.18 17.76
N LEU A 109 -0.88 4.64 18.97
CA LEU A 109 -0.82 5.45 20.20
C LEU A 109 0.55 6.08 20.46
N ASP A 110 1.62 5.49 19.94
CA ASP A 110 3.00 5.88 20.20
C ASP A 110 3.69 6.43 18.94
N MET A 111 2.96 6.57 17.82
CA MET A 111 3.49 7.15 16.59
C MET A 111 3.91 8.61 16.79
N THR A 112 5.15 8.89 16.43
CA THR A 112 5.73 10.24 16.45
C THR A 112 5.64 10.91 15.09
N VAL A 113 5.95 12.21 15.01
CA VAL A 113 6.00 12.95 13.74
C VAL A 113 6.95 12.29 12.73
N PRO A 114 8.19 11.87 13.09
CA PRO A 114 9.06 11.13 12.18
C PRO A 114 8.47 9.80 11.66
N ASP A 115 7.64 9.12 12.45
CA ASP A 115 6.95 7.90 11.99
C ASP A 115 5.90 8.25 10.94
N PHE A 116 5.13 9.32 11.16
CA PHE A 116 4.21 9.84 10.15
C PHE A 116 4.92 10.28 8.87
N ASP A 117 6.07 10.95 8.98
CA ASP A 117 6.85 11.35 7.79
C ASP A 117 7.24 10.15 6.92
N GLN A 118 7.67 9.04 7.54
CA GLN A 118 7.98 7.81 6.81
C GLN A 118 6.74 7.16 6.20
N LEU A 119 5.62 7.11 6.94
CA LEU A 119 4.35 6.61 6.44
C LEU A 119 3.89 7.39 5.20
N PHE A 120 3.86 8.73 5.30
CA PHE A 120 3.43 9.59 4.18
C PHE A 120 4.43 9.58 3.03
N ALA A 121 5.73 9.45 3.28
CA ALA A 121 6.72 9.30 2.20
C ALA A 121 6.41 8.06 1.34
N PHE A 122 6.07 6.93 1.96
CA PHE A 122 5.64 5.74 1.22
C PHE A 122 4.33 5.99 0.44
N LEU A 123 3.32 6.59 1.08
CA LEU A 123 2.01 6.84 0.46
C LEU A 123 2.09 7.82 -0.72
N SER A 124 2.94 8.84 -0.63
CA SER A 124 3.19 9.80 -1.72
C SER A 124 3.86 9.13 -2.93
N GLU A 125 4.84 8.27 -2.70
CA GLU A 125 5.49 7.50 -3.77
C GLU A 125 4.52 6.50 -4.42
N PHE A 126 3.69 5.85 -3.59
CA PHE A 126 2.62 4.96 -4.07
C PHE A 126 1.60 5.69 -4.95
N ASP A 127 1.11 6.86 -4.52
CA ASP A 127 0.25 7.73 -5.34
C ASP A 127 0.92 8.10 -6.66
N HIS A 128 2.14 8.62 -6.57
CA HIS A 128 2.85 9.07 -7.76
C HIS A 128 3.00 7.94 -8.78
N PHE A 129 3.39 6.74 -8.34
CA PHE A 129 3.55 5.61 -9.25
C PHE A 129 2.24 5.21 -9.92
N ILE A 130 1.11 5.16 -9.20
CA ILE A 130 -0.21 4.85 -9.79
C ILE A 130 -0.57 5.89 -10.87
N ARG A 131 -0.33 7.18 -10.61
CA ARG A 131 -0.58 8.23 -11.62
C ARG A 131 0.29 8.06 -12.86
N VAL A 132 1.56 7.69 -12.69
CA VAL A 132 2.47 7.41 -13.81
C VAL A 132 1.98 6.20 -14.62
N ILE A 133 1.47 5.14 -13.97
CA ILE A 133 0.85 4.01 -14.66
C ILE A 133 -0.35 4.47 -15.49
N PHE A 134 -1.33 5.18 -14.92
CA PHE A 134 -2.48 5.67 -15.69
C PHE A 134 -2.09 6.60 -16.84
N ASP A 135 -1.09 7.45 -16.64
CA ASP A 135 -0.58 8.29 -17.71
C ASP A 135 0.09 7.48 -18.82
N SER A 136 0.85 6.43 -18.47
CA SER A 136 1.45 5.52 -19.44
C SER A 136 0.36 4.81 -20.25
N GLU A 137 -0.75 4.45 -19.61
CA GLU A 137 -1.87 3.80 -20.27
C GLU A 137 -2.51 4.72 -21.31
N GLU A 138 -2.84 5.96 -20.94
CA GLU A 138 -3.48 6.90 -21.87
C GLU A 138 -2.53 7.40 -22.97
N LYS A 139 -1.21 7.47 -22.72
CA LYS A 139 -0.23 7.97 -23.70
C LYS A 139 0.39 6.89 -24.58
N VAL A 140 0.44 5.64 -24.10
CA VAL A 140 1.13 4.53 -24.78
C VAL A 140 0.16 3.38 -25.06
N LEU A 141 -0.53 2.87 -24.05
CA LEU A 141 -1.35 1.65 -24.16
C LEU A 141 -2.60 1.86 -25.03
N TYR A 142 -3.48 2.75 -24.60
CA TYR A 142 -4.79 2.95 -25.23
C TYR A 142 -4.72 3.50 -26.66
N PRO A 143 -3.81 4.43 -27.03
CA PRO A 143 -3.70 4.89 -28.41
C PRO A 143 -3.50 3.75 -29.44
N GLU A 144 -2.82 2.69 -29.05
CA GLU A 144 -2.56 1.52 -29.90
C GLU A 144 -3.74 0.54 -29.96
N MET A 145 -4.62 0.57 -28.96
CA MET A 145 -5.73 -0.39 -28.82
C MET A 145 -7.09 0.20 -29.17
N GLU A 146 -7.22 1.53 -29.18
CA GLU A 146 -8.47 2.28 -29.32
C GLU A 146 -9.21 1.89 -30.61
N HIS A 147 -8.51 1.75 -31.73
CA HIS A 147 -9.13 1.35 -33.00
C HIS A 147 -9.74 -0.06 -32.93
N ALA A 148 -9.13 -0.99 -32.20
CA ALA A 148 -9.65 -2.34 -32.04
C ALA A 148 -10.79 -2.39 -31.01
N LEU A 149 -10.71 -1.59 -29.94
CA LEU A 149 -11.78 -1.47 -28.95
C LEU A 149 -13.06 -0.88 -29.56
N LYS A 150 -12.94 0.12 -30.43
CA LYS A 150 -14.07 0.75 -31.16
C LYS A 150 -14.89 -0.21 -32.02
N LYS A 151 -14.33 -1.36 -32.40
CA LYS A 151 -15.04 -2.38 -33.21
C LYS A 151 -15.99 -3.24 -32.39
N ARG A 152 -15.98 -3.11 -31.07
CA ARG A 152 -16.90 -3.84 -30.20
C ARG A 152 -18.31 -3.28 -30.32
N ALA A 153 -19.32 -4.16 -30.29
CA ALA A 153 -20.73 -3.75 -30.34
C ALA A 153 -21.15 -2.94 -29.09
N ASP A 154 -20.55 -3.23 -27.94
CA ASP A 154 -20.83 -2.60 -26.64
C ASP A 154 -19.91 -1.41 -26.33
N TYR A 155 -19.22 -0.84 -27.34
CA TYR A 155 -18.12 0.10 -27.09
C TYR A 155 -18.51 1.34 -26.26
N SER A 156 -19.70 1.92 -26.48
CA SER A 156 -20.14 3.15 -25.82
C SER A 156 -20.37 3.00 -24.32
N THR A 157 -20.71 1.80 -23.85
CA THR A 157 -20.96 1.50 -22.43
C THR A 157 -19.84 0.65 -21.81
N PHE A 158 -18.82 0.33 -22.59
CA PHE A 158 -17.75 -0.56 -22.15
C PHE A 158 -16.91 0.10 -21.05
N ALA A 159 -16.47 -0.70 -20.08
CA ALA A 159 -15.67 -0.22 -18.94
C ALA A 159 -14.33 0.41 -19.35
N LEU A 160 -13.76 0.01 -20.50
CA LEU A 160 -12.55 0.63 -21.05
C LEU A 160 -12.84 1.72 -22.10
N HIS A 161 -14.08 2.22 -22.21
CA HIS A 161 -14.38 3.40 -23.02
C HIS A 161 -13.72 4.66 -22.42
N PRO A 162 -13.24 5.64 -23.20
CA PRO A 162 -12.53 6.82 -22.69
C PRO A 162 -13.24 7.55 -21.55
N SER A 163 -14.57 7.70 -21.60
CA SER A 163 -15.34 8.32 -20.51
C SER A 163 -15.31 7.49 -19.23
N SER A 164 -15.47 6.17 -19.34
CA SER A 164 -15.44 5.23 -18.21
C SER A 164 -14.05 5.21 -17.58
N ARG A 165 -12.99 5.13 -18.39
CA ARG A 165 -11.60 5.19 -17.90
C ARG A 165 -11.30 6.51 -17.20
N ALA A 166 -11.74 7.64 -17.78
CA ALA A 166 -11.58 8.95 -17.16
C ALA A 166 -12.31 9.04 -15.81
N ALA A 167 -13.52 8.47 -15.71
CA ALA A 167 -14.27 8.41 -14.45
C ALA A 167 -13.57 7.54 -13.40
N THR A 168 -13.13 6.32 -13.76
CA THR A 168 -12.35 5.44 -12.88
C THR A 168 -11.07 6.14 -12.41
N ARG A 169 -10.33 6.75 -13.33
CA ARG A 169 -9.10 7.48 -13.00
C ARG A 169 -9.36 8.65 -12.05
N ALA A 170 -10.42 9.44 -12.29
CA ALA A 170 -10.79 10.54 -11.41
C ALA A 170 -11.15 10.04 -10.00
N HIS A 171 -11.89 8.93 -9.90
CA HIS A 171 -12.25 8.33 -8.63
C HIS A 171 -11.03 7.80 -7.87
N VAL A 172 -10.14 7.07 -8.54
CA VAL A 172 -8.89 6.59 -7.95
C VAL A 172 -8.00 7.76 -7.51
N HIS A 173 -7.86 8.81 -8.32
CA HIS A 173 -7.13 10.02 -7.93
C HIS A 173 -7.71 10.69 -6.68
N ALA A 174 -9.03 10.70 -6.51
CA ALA A 174 -9.67 11.27 -5.32
C ALA A 174 -9.31 10.46 -4.07
N LEU A 175 -9.30 9.13 -4.16
CA LEU A 175 -8.87 8.25 -3.06
C LEU A 175 -7.38 8.41 -2.74
N LEU A 176 -6.53 8.57 -3.75
CA LEU A 176 -5.11 8.82 -3.57
C LEU A 176 -4.84 10.18 -2.89
N ASN A 177 -5.60 11.21 -3.25
CA ASN A 177 -5.53 12.50 -2.56
C ASN A 177 -5.92 12.37 -1.08
N GLN A 178 -6.91 11.53 -0.74
CA GLN A 178 -7.28 11.26 0.66
C GLN A 178 -6.18 10.51 1.41
N LEU A 179 -5.49 9.56 0.77
CA LEU A 179 -4.36 8.85 1.39
C LEU A 179 -3.15 9.75 1.67
N THR A 180 -3.02 10.84 0.91
CA THR A 180 -1.88 11.76 0.97
C THR A 180 -2.25 13.13 1.53
N ASP A 181 -3.42 13.23 2.19
CA ASP A 181 -3.91 14.47 2.77
C ASP A 181 -3.01 14.91 3.94
N GLU A 182 -2.43 16.10 3.83
CA GLU A 182 -1.53 16.66 4.84
C GLU A 182 -2.23 16.91 6.17
N GLU A 183 -3.54 17.15 6.16
CA GLU A 183 -4.35 17.38 7.38
C GLU A 183 -4.40 16.14 8.30
N LEU A 184 -4.16 14.95 7.75
CA LEU A 184 -4.08 13.72 8.54
C LEU A 184 -2.92 13.74 9.55
N ARG A 185 -1.88 14.56 9.32
CA ARG A 185 -0.77 14.77 10.26
C ARG A 185 -1.20 15.49 11.55
N HIS A 186 -2.28 16.26 11.49
CA HIS A 186 -2.84 17.01 12.62
C HIS A 186 -4.00 16.27 13.29
N THR A 187 -4.42 15.14 12.72
CA THR A 187 -5.47 14.29 13.25
C THR A 187 -4.90 13.34 14.32
N PRO A 188 -5.63 13.02 15.40
CA PRO A 188 -5.20 12.00 16.35
C PRO A 188 -4.83 10.69 15.65
N SER A 189 -3.67 10.13 15.97
CA SER A 189 -3.04 9.05 15.21
C SER A 189 -3.95 7.85 14.95
N VAL A 190 -4.67 7.39 15.97
CA VAL A 190 -5.62 6.27 15.84
C VAL A 190 -6.71 6.57 14.81
N THR A 191 -7.24 7.80 14.81
CA THR A 191 -8.25 8.24 13.84
C THR A 191 -7.65 8.37 12.44
N ALA A 192 -6.46 8.96 12.31
CA ALA A 192 -5.77 9.09 11.03
C ALA A 192 -5.50 7.71 10.39
N ILE A 193 -4.98 6.74 11.16
CA ILE A 193 -4.72 5.39 10.65
C ILE A 193 -6.02 4.67 10.27
N ARG A 194 -7.11 4.82 11.02
CA ARG A 194 -8.42 4.23 10.65
C ARG A 194 -8.95 4.81 9.33
N LEU A 195 -8.81 6.11 9.11
CA LEU A 195 -9.18 6.74 7.84
C LEU A 195 -8.33 6.19 6.69
N LEU A 196 -7.01 6.10 6.88
CA LEU A 196 -6.10 5.51 5.89
C LEU A 196 -6.48 4.05 5.55
N GLN A 197 -6.85 3.24 6.55
CA GLN A 197 -7.34 1.87 6.33
C GLN A 197 -8.59 1.86 5.44
N GLN A 198 -9.61 2.65 5.76
CA GLN A 198 -10.87 2.71 4.99
C GLN A 198 -10.64 3.19 3.56
N THR A 199 -9.79 4.20 3.38
CA THR A 199 -9.42 4.71 2.06
C THR A 199 -8.64 3.67 1.27
N MET A 200 -7.72 2.93 1.90
CA MET A 200 -6.94 1.88 1.25
C MET A 200 -7.81 0.68 0.83
N ASP A 201 -8.79 0.29 1.64
CA ASP A 201 -9.79 -0.74 1.30
C ASP A 201 -10.59 -0.33 0.04
N SER A 202 -11.05 0.91 0.01
CA SER A 202 -11.79 1.47 -1.13
C SER A 202 -10.91 1.55 -2.39
N LEU A 203 -9.68 2.07 -2.25
CA LEU A 203 -8.73 2.21 -3.34
C LEU A 203 -8.35 0.86 -3.95
N SER A 204 -8.00 -0.11 -3.11
CA SER A 204 -7.58 -1.43 -3.57
C SER A 204 -8.69 -2.14 -4.33
N THR A 205 -9.93 -2.05 -3.87
CA THR A 205 -11.10 -2.60 -4.57
C THR A 205 -11.23 -1.99 -5.97
N GLN A 206 -11.21 -0.65 -6.08
CA GLN A 206 -11.34 0.06 -7.34
C GLN A 206 -10.20 -0.27 -8.34
N LEU A 207 -8.96 -0.37 -7.84
CA LEU A 207 -7.80 -0.75 -8.66
C LEU A 207 -7.91 -2.19 -9.16
N LEU A 208 -8.26 -3.13 -8.27
CA LEU A 208 -8.34 -4.55 -8.61
C LEU A 208 -9.47 -4.84 -9.62
N ASP A 209 -10.63 -4.19 -9.47
CA ASP A 209 -11.73 -4.28 -10.44
C ASP A 209 -11.31 -3.74 -11.81
N TYR A 210 -10.61 -2.60 -11.83
CA TYR A 210 -10.09 -2.02 -13.06
C TYR A 210 -9.06 -2.92 -13.74
N PHE A 211 -8.11 -3.47 -12.98
CA PHE A 211 -7.11 -4.41 -13.51
C PHE A 211 -7.78 -5.67 -14.05
N ASN A 212 -8.77 -6.23 -13.35
CA ASN A 212 -9.49 -7.41 -13.82
C ASN A 212 -10.13 -7.18 -15.20
N VAL A 213 -10.78 -6.03 -15.39
CA VAL A 213 -11.36 -5.65 -16.70
C VAL A 213 -10.27 -5.55 -17.79
N LYS A 214 -9.15 -4.89 -17.48
CA LYS A 214 -8.01 -4.76 -18.39
C LYS A 214 -7.42 -6.12 -18.77
N GLU A 215 -7.07 -6.93 -17.79
CA GLU A 215 -6.38 -8.20 -17.97
C GLU A 215 -7.25 -9.25 -18.67
N CYS A 216 -8.58 -9.20 -18.48
CA CYS A 216 -9.50 -10.05 -19.23
C CYS A 216 -9.68 -9.63 -20.69
N THR A 217 -9.53 -8.34 -20.99
CA THR A 217 -9.88 -7.76 -22.30
C THR A 217 -8.66 -7.50 -23.17
N LEU A 218 -7.73 -6.69 -22.67
CA LEU A 218 -6.65 -6.11 -23.45
C LEU A 218 -5.72 -7.18 -24.05
N PRO A 219 -5.30 -8.25 -23.33
CA PRO A 219 -4.47 -9.29 -23.94
C PRO A 219 -5.11 -9.95 -25.16
N ARG A 220 -6.44 -10.14 -25.15
CA ARG A 220 -7.19 -10.69 -26.30
C ARG A 220 -7.22 -9.72 -27.47
N VAL A 221 -7.37 -8.43 -27.19
CA VAL A 221 -7.33 -7.36 -28.21
C VAL A 221 -5.93 -7.26 -28.82
N PHE A 222 -4.88 -7.31 -27.99
CA PHE A 222 -3.50 -7.32 -28.46
C PHE A 222 -3.21 -8.50 -29.38
N PHE A 223 -3.56 -9.71 -28.95
CA PHE A 223 -3.34 -10.93 -29.72
C PHE A 223 -3.99 -10.88 -31.11
N ARG A 224 -5.18 -10.24 -31.22
CA ARG A 224 -5.89 -10.11 -32.50
C ARG A 224 -5.35 -8.97 -33.38
N SER A 225 -4.92 -7.87 -32.76
CA SER A 225 -4.60 -6.62 -33.46
C SER A 225 -3.13 -6.52 -33.89
N PHE A 226 -2.22 -7.19 -33.18
CA PHE A 226 -0.79 -7.13 -33.43
C PHE A 226 -0.28 -8.48 -33.89
N ARG A 227 0.15 -8.55 -35.16
CA ARG A 227 0.70 -9.77 -35.76
C ARG A 227 2.21 -9.62 -35.93
N GLY A 228 2.98 -10.15 -34.99
CA GLY A 228 4.43 -10.32 -35.17
C GLY A 228 5.30 -9.83 -34.02
N CYS A 229 6.57 -10.22 -34.09
CA CYS A 229 7.59 -9.85 -33.10
C CYS A 229 8.00 -8.37 -33.18
N LYS A 230 7.81 -7.70 -34.32
CA LYS A 230 8.22 -6.30 -34.50
C LYS A 230 7.33 -5.34 -33.72
N GLU A 231 6.01 -5.52 -33.81
CA GLU A 231 5.01 -4.74 -33.09
C GLU A 231 5.10 -4.97 -31.59
N LYS A 232 5.33 -6.22 -31.17
CA LYS A 232 5.69 -6.56 -29.78
C LYS A 232 6.84 -5.67 -29.30
N ASN A 233 8.00 -5.78 -29.96
CA ASN A 233 9.21 -5.13 -29.52
C ASN A 233 9.04 -3.61 -29.49
N ARG A 234 8.29 -3.05 -30.46
CA ARG A 234 7.97 -1.62 -30.51
C ARG A 234 7.14 -1.18 -29.30
N MET A 235 6.10 -1.93 -28.95
CA MET A 235 5.23 -1.58 -27.83
C MET A 235 5.94 -1.70 -26.48
N GLU A 236 6.63 -2.82 -26.27
CA GLU A 236 7.42 -3.08 -25.07
C GLU A 236 8.50 -2.00 -24.88
N THR A 237 9.24 -1.66 -25.96
CA THR A 237 10.24 -0.59 -25.93
C THR A 237 9.63 0.78 -25.63
N ARG A 238 8.45 1.11 -26.20
CA ARG A 238 7.78 2.38 -25.91
C ARG A 238 7.33 2.49 -24.47
N LEU A 239 6.81 1.40 -23.92
CA LEU A 239 6.38 1.35 -22.53
C LEU A 239 7.59 1.55 -21.60
N ILE A 240 8.66 0.78 -21.77
CA ILE A 240 9.85 0.91 -20.92
C ILE A 240 10.50 2.28 -21.07
N ARG A 241 10.62 2.80 -22.29
CA ARG A 241 11.14 4.17 -22.51
C ARG A 241 10.28 5.23 -21.84
N TYR A 242 8.95 5.06 -21.81
CA TYR A 242 8.08 5.99 -21.09
C TYR A 242 8.45 6.05 -19.60
N PHE A 243 8.76 4.91 -18.98
CA PHE A 243 9.17 4.86 -17.58
C PHE A 243 10.61 5.33 -17.34
N GLU A 244 11.53 5.11 -18.28
CA GLU A 244 12.88 5.72 -18.26
C GLU A 244 12.78 7.26 -18.34
N ASP A 245 11.95 7.78 -19.25
CA ASP A 245 11.81 9.21 -19.54
C ASP A 245 10.95 9.96 -18.51
N ALA A 246 10.29 9.27 -17.58
CA ALA A 246 9.39 9.84 -16.57
C ALA A 246 10.13 10.63 -15.45
N ASN A 247 11.23 11.31 -15.78
CA ASN A 247 12.01 12.22 -14.93
C ASN A 247 12.72 11.59 -13.72
N ASN A 248 12.94 10.28 -13.68
CA ASN A 248 13.57 9.63 -12.52
C ASN A 248 14.53 8.49 -12.92
N GLU A 249 15.31 8.71 -13.99
CA GLU A 249 16.30 7.85 -14.66
C GLU A 249 15.91 6.37 -14.90
N TYR A 250 15.66 5.59 -13.84
CA TYR A 250 15.21 4.20 -13.89
C TYR A 250 14.29 3.79 -12.71
N TYR A 251 13.91 4.72 -11.83
CA TYR A 251 13.17 4.44 -10.61
C TYR A 251 11.80 3.79 -10.87
N TYR A 252 10.99 4.33 -11.79
CA TYR A 252 9.72 3.71 -12.14
C TYR A 252 9.87 2.39 -12.88
N SER A 253 10.95 2.23 -13.66
CA SER A 253 11.31 0.95 -14.27
C SER A 253 11.68 -0.08 -13.20
N ALA A 254 12.36 0.32 -12.12
CA ALA A 254 12.63 -0.53 -10.97
C ALA A 254 11.33 -0.95 -10.26
N LEU A 255 10.40 -0.01 -10.04
CA LEU A 255 9.08 -0.31 -9.46
C LEU A 255 8.27 -1.28 -10.32
N LEU A 256 8.30 -1.15 -11.65
CA LEU A 256 7.64 -2.09 -12.56
C LEU A 256 8.13 -3.54 -12.41
N THR A 257 9.38 -3.72 -11.99
CA THR A 257 10.01 -5.05 -11.87
C THR A 257 9.87 -5.70 -10.50
N LEU A 258 9.22 -5.04 -9.54
CA LEU A 258 8.88 -5.62 -8.24
C LEU A 258 8.26 -7.03 -8.31
N PRO A 259 7.26 -7.33 -9.17
CA PRO A 259 6.63 -8.65 -9.20
C PRO A 259 7.53 -9.74 -9.80
N LEU A 260 8.68 -9.39 -10.39
CA LEU A 260 9.61 -10.35 -10.99
C LEU A 260 10.46 -10.99 -9.89
N ASN A 261 9.95 -11.94 -9.12
CA ASN A 261 10.69 -12.52 -7.98
C ASN A 261 11.83 -13.47 -8.38
N ASN A 262 11.83 -13.97 -9.61
CA ASN A 262 12.85 -14.90 -10.10
C ASN A 262 14.05 -14.13 -10.66
N GLU A 263 15.25 -14.42 -10.15
CA GLU A 263 16.50 -13.77 -10.55
C GLU A 263 16.78 -13.89 -12.06
N GLN A 264 16.61 -15.09 -12.63
CA GLN A 264 16.76 -15.30 -14.07
C GLN A 264 15.79 -14.43 -14.87
N VAL A 265 14.56 -14.29 -14.39
CA VAL A 265 13.53 -13.47 -15.06
C VAL A 265 13.87 -11.98 -15.00
N ARG A 266 14.48 -11.51 -13.91
CA ARG A 266 15.00 -10.14 -13.79
C ARG A 266 16.18 -9.91 -14.73
N LEU A 267 17.12 -10.86 -14.80
CA LEU A 267 18.25 -10.80 -15.73
C LEU A 267 17.76 -10.76 -17.18
N ASP A 268 16.81 -11.61 -17.55
CA ASP A 268 16.20 -11.61 -18.89
C ASP A 268 15.53 -10.26 -19.22
N PHE A 269 14.85 -9.63 -18.25
CA PHE A 269 14.27 -8.30 -18.39
C PHE A 269 15.35 -7.24 -18.60
N GLU A 270 16.38 -7.26 -17.75
CA GLU A 270 17.49 -6.30 -17.79
C GLU A 270 18.24 -6.37 -19.12
N GLU A 271 18.59 -7.57 -19.58
CA GLU A 271 19.31 -7.77 -20.83
C GLU A 271 18.52 -7.31 -22.05
N ARG A 272 17.20 -7.51 -22.02
CA ARG A 272 16.30 -7.13 -23.11
C ARG A 272 16.10 -5.63 -23.22
N HIS A 273 15.99 -4.93 -22.10
CA HIS A 273 15.60 -3.52 -22.08
C HIS A 273 16.79 -2.56 -21.94
N PHE A 274 17.86 -2.99 -21.29
CA PHE A 274 19.04 -2.16 -21.03
C PHE A 274 20.25 -2.76 -21.75
N ALA A 275 20.38 -2.50 -23.04
CA ALA A 275 21.44 -3.09 -23.86
C ALA A 275 22.88 -2.67 -23.46
N ARG A 276 23.05 -1.48 -22.89
CA ARG A 276 24.37 -0.94 -22.51
C ARG A 276 24.67 -1.21 -21.04
N GLN A 277 25.91 -1.60 -20.73
CA GLN A 277 26.33 -1.91 -19.36
C GLN A 277 26.09 -0.77 -18.37
N ASN A 278 26.40 0.47 -18.75
CA ASN A 278 26.14 1.63 -17.88
C ASN A 278 24.65 1.80 -17.53
N LYS A 279 23.74 1.56 -18.48
CA LYS A 279 22.29 1.60 -18.22
C LYS A 279 21.85 0.48 -17.27
N ARG A 280 22.42 -0.72 -17.42
CA ARG A 280 22.18 -1.86 -16.51
C ARG A 280 22.58 -1.52 -15.08
N GLU A 281 23.77 -0.94 -14.91
CA GLU A 281 24.26 -0.50 -13.60
C GLU A 281 23.34 0.55 -12.98
N SER A 282 22.96 1.59 -13.71
CA SER A 282 22.00 2.60 -13.24
C SER A 282 20.65 1.99 -12.84
N TYR A 283 20.12 1.06 -13.64
CA TYR A 283 18.89 0.35 -13.31
C TYR A 283 19.03 -0.49 -12.03
N ARG A 284 20.14 -1.25 -11.87
CA ARG A 284 20.41 -2.01 -10.64
C ARG A 284 20.53 -1.11 -9.41
N HIS A 285 21.17 0.05 -9.55
CA HIS A 285 21.20 1.06 -8.48
C HIS A 285 19.78 1.55 -8.12
N ALA A 286 18.93 1.80 -9.11
CA ALA A 286 17.53 2.17 -8.87
C ALA A 286 16.73 1.06 -8.18
N VAL A 287 16.92 -0.22 -8.56
CA VAL A 287 16.31 -1.37 -7.89
C VAL A 287 16.74 -1.45 -6.43
N ASN A 288 18.04 -1.30 -6.16
CA ASN A 288 18.57 -1.28 -4.80
C ASN A 288 18.03 -0.09 -4.00
N ALA A 289 17.88 1.08 -4.64
CA ALA A 289 17.27 2.24 -4.01
C ALA A 289 15.82 1.96 -3.62
N VAL A 290 14.96 1.54 -4.56
CA VAL A 290 13.54 1.17 -4.27
C VAL A 290 13.44 0.16 -3.12
N GLN A 291 14.31 -0.85 -3.11
CA GLN A 291 14.32 -1.88 -2.06
C GLN A 291 14.82 -1.36 -0.71
N GLY A 292 15.85 -0.51 -0.71
CA GLY A 292 16.48 0.04 0.48
C GLY A 292 15.77 1.25 1.08
N THR A 293 14.90 1.91 0.30
CA THR A 293 14.16 3.11 0.70
C THR A 293 12.66 2.80 0.81
N LEU A 294 11.94 2.77 -0.31
CA LEU A 294 10.49 2.65 -0.34
C LEU A 294 10.01 1.35 0.33
N LEU A 295 10.55 0.20 -0.08
CA LEU A 295 10.12 -1.09 0.47
C LEU A 295 10.72 -1.39 1.85
N ALA A 296 11.72 -0.62 2.29
CA ALA A 296 12.24 -0.75 3.64
C ALA A 296 11.28 -0.17 4.67
N ILE A 297 10.47 0.84 4.31
CA ILE A 297 9.52 1.49 5.24
C ILE A 297 8.49 0.49 5.79
N PRO A 298 7.68 -0.22 4.97
CA PRO A 298 6.75 -1.24 5.48
C PRO A 298 7.42 -2.29 6.36
N ARG A 299 8.63 -2.74 5.98
CA ARG A 299 9.39 -3.75 6.74
C ARG A 299 9.81 -3.26 8.12
N ARG A 300 10.26 -2.00 8.22
CA ARG A 300 10.63 -1.37 9.50
C ARG A 300 9.42 -1.20 10.41
N PHE A 301 8.29 -0.75 9.86
CA PHE A 301 7.03 -0.67 10.58
C PHE A 301 6.57 -2.04 11.08
N GLU A 302 6.60 -3.06 10.24
CA GLU A 302 6.23 -4.42 10.61
C GLU A 302 7.16 -4.99 11.71
N GLN A 303 8.47 -4.78 11.60
CA GLN A 303 9.43 -5.17 12.64
C GLN A 303 9.14 -4.45 13.97
N ALA A 304 8.93 -3.14 13.92
CA ALA A 304 8.59 -2.32 15.07
C ALA A 304 7.28 -2.78 15.72
N ALA A 305 6.25 -3.06 14.92
CA ALA A 305 4.97 -3.57 15.38
C ALA A 305 5.09 -4.94 16.04
N ARG A 306 5.90 -5.87 15.50
CA ARG A 306 6.15 -7.17 16.15
C ARG A 306 6.84 -7.02 17.50
N SER A 307 7.86 -6.17 17.60
CA SER A 307 8.51 -5.87 18.88
C SER A 307 7.56 -5.19 19.87
N TYR A 308 6.62 -4.40 19.38
CA TYR A 308 5.55 -3.80 20.17
C TYR A 308 4.56 -4.84 20.69
N GLU A 309 4.07 -5.73 19.83
CA GLU A 309 3.18 -6.84 20.19
C GLU A 309 3.80 -7.78 21.22
N GLN A 310 5.10 -8.11 21.08
CA GLN A 310 5.80 -8.97 22.04
C GLN A 310 5.82 -8.35 23.45
N ARG A 311 5.96 -7.02 23.53
CA ARG A 311 5.89 -6.30 24.80
C ARG A 311 4.46 -6.31 25.35
N PHE A 312 3.50 -5.88 24.55
CA PHE A 312 2.11 -5.72 24.98
C PHE A 312 1.26 -6.98 24.75
N SER A 313 1.88 -8.16 24.71
CA SER A 313 1.18 -9.40 24.37
C SER A 313 0.03 -9.64 25.33
N VAL A 314 -1.11 -10.10 24.81
CA VAL A 314 -2.31 -10.37 25.60
C VAL A 314 -2.03 -11.34 26.75
N LYS A 315 -1.11 -12.29 26.54
CA LYS A 315 -0.69 -13.25 27.58
C LYS A 315 0.05 -12.54 28.72
N THR A 316 1.01 -11.68 28.40
CA THR A 316 1.75 -10.86 29.38
C THR A 316 0.82 -9.89 30.12
N PHE A 317 -0.16 -9.35 29.40
CA PHE A 317 -1.21 -8.50 29.97
C PHE A 317 -2.12 -9.28 30.94
N VAL A 318 -2.62 -10.46 30.57
CA VAL A 318 -3.45 -11.30 31.45
C VAL A 318 -2.68 -11.77 32.69
N GLU A 319 -1.41 -12.11 32.55
CA GLU A 319 -0.53 -12.50 33.65
C GLU A 319 -0.32 -11.37 34.68
N LYS A 320 -0.09 -10.13 34.22
CA LYS A 320 0.06 -8.95 35.13
C LYS A 320 -1.28 -8.41 35.67
N TYR A 321 -2.36 -8.52 34.89
CA TYR A 321 -3.70 -8.07 35.31
C TYR A 321 -4.33 -9.01 36.35
N GLY A 322 -4.06 -10.32 36.26
CA GLY A 322 -4.51 -11.31 37.23
C GLY A 322 -3.83 -11.18 38.60
N THR A 323 -2.58 -10.75 38.64
CA THR A 323 -1.80 -10.68 39.89
C THR A 323 -2.18 -9.49 40.80
N ASP A 324 -2.58 -8.35 40.23
CA ASP A 324 -2.84 -7.13 41.04
C ASP A 324 -4.28 -7.01 41.54
N ARG A 325 -5.24 -7.73 40.93
CA ARG A 325 -6.65 -7.70 41.39
C ARG A 325 -6.99 -8.77 42.44
N ASP A 326 -6.28 -9.90 42.47
CA ASP A 326 -6.59 -10.97 43.43
C ASP A 326 -6.15 -10.65 44.87
N GLN A 327 -5.30 -9.65 45.11
CA GLN A 327 -4.97 -9.25 46.48
C GLN A 327 -5.99 -8.29 47.10
N HIS A 328 -6.56 -7.36 46.33
CA HIS A 328 -7.54 -6.41 46.85
C HIS A 328 -9.00 -6.88 46.77
N ALA A 329 -9.38 -7.68 45.76
CA ALA A 329 -10.75 -8.21 45.66
C ALA A 329 -11.02 -9.33 46.67
N THR A 330 -9.99 -10.08 47.08
CA THR A 330 -10.12 -11.19 48.04
C THR A 330 -10.22 -10.70 49.49
N THR A 331 -9.75 -9.50 49.83
CA THR A 331 -9.92 -8.95 51.20
C THR A 331 -11.31 -8.37 51.42
N GLN A 332 -11.91 -7.70 50.42
CA GLN A 332 -13.26 -7.11 50.56
C GLN A 332 -14.38 -8.16 50.58
N LEU A 333 -14.21 -9.31 49.92
CA LEU A 333 -15.20 -10.40 49.92
C LEU A 333 -15.15 -11.31 51.15
N VAL A 334 -14.10 -11.22 51.98
CA VAL A 334 -13.96 -12.01 53.21
C VAL A 334 -14.55 -11.27 54.42
N ASP A 335 -14.51 -9.94 54.45
CA ASP A 335 -15.13 -9.15 55.53
C ASP A 335 -16.66 -9.05 55.43
N GLU A 336 -17.25 -9.18 54.24
CA GLU A 336 -18.72 -9.15 54.07
C GLU A 336 -19.41 -10.51 54.27
N LYS A 337 -18.66 -11.62 54.37
CA LYS A 337 -19.22 -12.97 54.61
C LYS A 337 -19.23 -13.40 56.09
N GLY A 338 -18.94 -12.47 57.01
CA GLY A 338 -18.89 -12.73 58.46
C GLY A 338 -20.22 -12.66 59.22
N ALA A 339 -21.33 -12.24 58.60
CA ALA A 339 -22.61 -12.09 59.29
C ALA A 339 -23.73 -12.88 58.62
N SER A 340 -23.79 -14.20 58.89
CA SER A 340 -24.99 -15.00 58.60
C SER A 340 -25.95 -14.95 59.79
N PRO A 341 -27.22 -14.54 59.63
CA PRO A 341 -28.26 -14.83 60.62
C PRO A 341 -28.76 -16.29 60.48
N PRO A 342 -29.32 -16.88 61.55
CA PRO A 342 -29.55 -18.32 61.63
C PRO A 342 -30.69 -18.80 60.73
N ARG A 343 -30.49 -19.98 60.13
CA ARG A 343 -31.46 -20.71 59.29
C ARG A 343 -32.65 -21.21 60.11
N ALA A 344 -33.86 -20.96 59.62
CA ALA A 344 -35.06 -21.69 60.04
C ALA A 344 -35.20 -23.02 59.27
N PRO A 345 -35.78 -24.08 59.89
CA PRO A 345 -35.79 -25.42 59.34
C PRO A 345 -36.87 -25.65 58.26
N ILE A 346 -36.54 -26.63 57.43
CA ILE A 346 -37.16 -27.09 56.19
C ILE A 346 -38.51 -27.78 56.46
N ALA A 347 -39.51 -27.53 55.60
CA ALA A 347 -40.67 -28.41 55.44
C ALA A 347 -40.65 -29.03 54.03
N SER A 348 -40.60 -30.35 53.99
CA SER A 348 -40.70 -31.18 52.78
C SER A 348 -42.16 -31.44 52.40
N SER A 349 -42.47 -31.37 51.10
CA SER A 349 -43.67 -31.95 50.48
C SER A 349 -43.48 -31.81 48.95
N ALA A 350 -42.98 -32.83 48.25
CA ALA A 350 -43.67 -34.02 47.74
C ALA A 350 -44.37 -33.80 46.38
N ALA A 351 -43.80 -34.49 45.38
CA ALA A 351 -44.43 -35.24 44.29
C ALA A 351 -45.26 -34.53 43.20
N ALA A 352 -44.71 -34.62 41.97
CA ALA A 352 -45.30 -35.19 40.76
C ALA A 352 -46.69 -34.70 40.28
N SER A 353 -46.70 -34.07 39.10
CA SER A 353 -47.22 -34.66 37.84
C SER A 353 -46.60 -33.94 36.65
#